data_AF-A0A918QC33-F1
#
_entry.id   AF-A0A918QC33-F1
#
_cell.length_a   1.000
_cell.length_b   1.000
_cell.length_c   1.000
_cell.angle_alpha   90.00
_cell.angle_beta   90.00
_cell.angle_gamma   90.00
#
_symmetry.space_group_name_H-M   'P 1'
#
loop_
_entity.id
_entity.type
_entity.pdbx_description
1 polymer ?
#
loop_
_entity_poly.entity_id
_entity_poly.type
_entity_poly.pdbx_seq_one_letter_code
_entity_poly.pdbx_strand_id
1 'polypeptide(L)'
;MGHGTNAVDILHLSESQNQEFLTLAKSHQQLMRELDGEKRELLKQYFATLNTKDEASSEALLSHIKEIEGQKTKKTFQHLEEVKSILNEDQKAIFPEFMDQVLQIILGNQHKNPAPPKDF
;
A
#
# COMPACT_ATOMS: atom_id res chain seq x y z
N MET A 1 6.49 -11.90 9.46
CA MET A 1 7.12 -10.57 9.31
C MET A 1 7.01 -10.20 7.84
N GLY A 2 6.41 -9.06 7.50
CA GLY A 2 6.28 -8.65 6.10
C GLY A 2 7.61 -8.11 5.60
N HIS A 3 8.16 -8.71 4.55
CA HIS A 3 9.31 -8.17 3.82
C HIS A 3 8.86 -6.91 3.07
N GLY A 4 8.71 -5.80 3.80
CA GLY A 4 8.70 -4.48 3.19
C GLY A 4 10.09 -4.23 2.61
N THR A 5 10.16 -3.62 1.42
CA THR A 5 11.38 -3.16 0.76
C THR A 5 12.41 -2.71 1.79
N ASN A 6 13.63 -3.27 1.78
CA ASN A 6 14.65 -2.84 2.73
C ASN A 6 15.20 -1.48 2.29
N ALA A 7 14.42 -0.42 2.55
CA ALA A 7 14.71 0.95 2.15
C ALA A 7 16.05 1.42 2.72
N VAL A 8 16.42 0.95 3.91
CA VAL A 8 17.71 1.26 4.55
C VAL A 8 18.88 0.74 3.71
N ASP A 9 18.78 -0.51 3.24
CA ASP A 9 19.83 -1.13 2.44
C ASP A 9 19.95 -0.51 1.05
N ILE A 10 18.83 -0.22 0.39
CA ILE A 10 18.80 0.26 -1.00
C ILE A 10 19.16 1.74 -1.09
N LEU A 11 18.59 2.56 -0.20
CA LEU A 11 18.80 4.01 -0.21
C LEU A 11 19.97 4.43 0.67
N HIS A 12 20.66 3.49 1.32
CA HIS A 12 21.76 3.75 2.24
C HIS A 12 21.42 4.85 3.25
N LEU A 13 20.26 4.73 3.91
CA LEU A 13 19.75 5.76 4.81
C LEU A 13 20.70 5.95 6.00
N SER A 14 20.96 7.20 6.37
CA SER A 14 21.59 7.52 7.64
C SER A 14 20.69 7.12 8.81
N GLU A 15 21.24 7.12 10.03
CA GLU A 15 20.44 6.83 11.24
C GLU A 15 19.26 7.81 11.39
N SER A 16 19.48 9.11 11.15
CA SER A 16 18.41 10.12 11.23
C SER A 16 17.35 9.92 10.15
N GLN A 17 17.77 9.68 8.90
CA GLN A 17 16.86 9.42 7.79
C GLN A 17 16.05 8.13 8.00
N ASN A 18 16.66 7.10 8.59
CA ASN A 18 15.96 5.86 8.91
C ASN A 18 14.88 6.08 9.97
N GLN A 19 15.13 6.90 10.99
CA GLN A 19 14.11 7.24 11.99
C GLN A 19 12.92 7.99 11.37
N GLU A 20 13.19 8.94 10.47
CA GLU A 20 12.15 9.66 9.72
C GLU A 20 11.37 8.70 8.80
N PHE A 21 12.08 7.84 8.05
CA PHE A 21 11.48 6.82 7.19
C PHE A 21 10.54 5.90 7.97
N LEU A 22 10.97 5.37 9.13
CA LEU A 22 10.14 4.50 9.96
C LEU A 22 8.88 5.22 10.47
N THR A 23 8.98 6.50 10.77
CA THR A 23 7.84 7.33 11.19
C THR A 23 6.84 7.49 10.04
N LEU A 24 7.32 7.83 8.84
CA LEU A 24 6.50 7.94 7.63
C LEU A 24 5.83 6.60 7.30
N ALA A 25 6.60 5.51 7.33
CA ALA A 25 6.12 4.16 7.02
C ALA A 25 5.06 3.69 8.02
N LYS A 26 5.24 3.96 9.33
CA LYS A 26 4.25 3.63 10.36
C LYS A 26 2.94 4.39 10.15
N SER A 27 3.03 5.69 9.84
CA SER A 27 1.86 6.54 9.56
C SER A 27 1.10 6.04 8.33
N HIS A 28 1.81 5.80 7.21
CA HIS A 28 1.21 5.24 5.99
C HIS A 28 0.57 3.87 6.23
N GLN A 29 1.26 2.98 6.95
CA GLN A 29 0.74 1.65 7.27
C GLN A 29 -0.55 1.72 8.11
N GLN A 30 -0.62 2.62 9.08
CA GLN A 30 -1.83 2.81 9.88
C GLN A 30 -3.00 3.26 8.99
N LEU A 31 -2.78 4.28 8.16
CA LEU A 31 -3.80 4.79 7.24
C LEU A 31 -4.28 3.71 6.26
N MET A 32 -3.37 2.90 5.71
CA MET A 32 -3.74 1.80 4.81
C MET A 32 -4.63 0.77 5.51
N ARG A 33 -4.33 0.44 6.78
CA ARG A 33 -5.15 -0.50 7.56
C ARG A 33 -6.55 0.05 7.84
N GLU A 34 -6.66 1.33 8.14
CA GLU A 34 -7.94 2.00 8.37
C GLU A 34 -8.81 1.97 7.10
N LEU A 35 -8.25 2.40 5.97
CA LEU A 35 -8.93 2.39 4.66
C LEU A 35 -9.31 0.96 4.21
N ASP A 36 -8.44 -0.04 4.43
CA ASP A 36 -8.77 -1.43 4.12
C ASP A 36 -9.87 -2.01 5.02
N GLY A 37 -9.93 -1.56 6.28
CA GLY A 37 -11.01 -1.90 7.20
C GLY A 37 -12.35 -1.35 6.73
N GLU A 38 -12.38 -0.06 6.38
CA GLU A 38 -13.58 0.60 5.88
C GLU A 38 -14.08 -0.01 4.56
N LYS A 39 -13.17 -0.20 3.59
CA LYS A 39 -13.50 -0.84 2.31
C LYS A 39 -14.08 -2.24 2.50
N ARG A 40 -13.56 -3.01 3.46
CA ARG A 40 -14.05 -4.36 3.73
C ARG A 40 -15.51 -4.34 4.18
N GLU A 41 -15.90 -3.40 5.03
CA GLU A 41 -17.30 -3.30 5.46
C GLU A 41 -18.21 -2.78 4.36
N LEU A 42 -17.74 -1.85 3.52
CA LEU A 42 -18.49 -1.41 2.35
C LEU A 42 -18.69 -2.55 1.33
N LEU A 43 -17.67 -3.39 1.10
CA LEU A 43 -17.80 -4.56 0.22
C LEU A 43 -18.83 -5.56 0.75
N LYS A 44 -18.84 -5.84 2.07
CA LYS A 44 -19.87 -6.71 2.67
C LYS A 44 -21.27 -6.15 2.44
N GLN A 45 -21.46 -4.85 2.67
CA GLN A 45 -22.75 -4.18 2.44
C GLN A 45 -23.13 -4.22 0.96
N TYR A 46 -22.19 -3.91 0.07
CA TYR A 46 -22.42 -3.88 -1.38
C TYR A 46 -22.92 -5.24 -1.88
N PHE A 47 -22.25 -6.33 -1.50
CA PHE A 47 -22.70 -7.67 -1.92
C PHE A 47 -23.97 -8.14 -1.21
N ALA A 48 -24.27 -7.63 0.00
CA ALA A 48 -25.54 -7.93 0.67
C ALA A 48 -26.75 -7.34 -0.08
N THR A 49 -26.58 -6.29 -0.89
CA THR A 49 -27.67 -5.71 -1.69
C THR A 49 -28.24 -6.68 -2.72
N LEU A 50 -27.48 -7.72 -3.12
CA LEU A 50 -27.96 -8.80 -3.97
C LEU A 50 -29.15 -9.56 -3.35
N ASN A 51 -29.27 -9.55 -2.02
CA ASN A 51 -30.40 -10.18 -1.31
C ASN A 51 -31.63 -9.26 -1.20
N THR A 52 -31.47 -7.94 -1.35
CA THR A 52 -32.53 -6.95 -1.14
C THR A 52 -33.05 -6.30 -2.42
N LYS A 53 -32.35 -6.46 -3.56
CA LYS A 53 -32.64 -5.82 -4.86
C LYS A 53 -32.67 -4.28 -4.80
N ASP A 54 -31.93 -3.68 -3.86
CA ASP A 54 -31.81 -2.23 -3.74
C ASP A 54 -30.64 -1.71 -4.60
N GLU A 55 -30.92 -1.39 -5.85
CA GLU A 55 -29.93 -0.92 -6.83
C GLU A 55 -29.35 0.46 -6.46
N ALA A 56 -30.17 1.36 -5.91
CA ALA A 56 -29.73 2.70 -5.51
C ALA A 56 -28.71 2.64 -4.35
N SER A 57 -28.93 1.74 -3.39
CA SER A 57 -27.97 1.47 -2.32
C SER A 57 -26.65 0.88 -2.86
N SER A 58 -26.74 -0.01 -3.86
CA SER A 58 -25.54 -0.64 -4.45
C SER A 58 -24.62 0.37 -5.14
N GLU A 59 -25.15 1.32 -5.93
CA GLU A 59 -24.32 2.30 -6.64
C GLU A 59 -23.64 3.28 -5.68
N ALA A 60 -24.34 3.71 -4.62
CA ALA A 60 -23.75 4.57 -3.60
C ALA A 60 -22.59 3.89 -2.87
N LEU A 61 -22.74 2.61 -2.50
CA LEU A 61 -21.68 1.81 -1.88
C LEU A 61 -20.49 1.61 -2.83
N LEU A 62 -20.75 1.33 -4.11
CA LEU A 62 -19.70 1.20 -5.13
C LEU A 62 -18.91 2.50 -5.33
N SER A 63 -19.60 3.64 -5.34
CA SER A 63 -18.97 4.96 -5.41
C SER A 63 -18.01 5.18 -4.24
N HIS A 64 -18.42 4.82 -3.02
CA HIS A 64 -17.56 4.94 -1.85
C HIS A 64 -16.34 3.99 -1.91
N ILE A 65 -16.53 2.77 -2.39
CA ILE A 65 -15.41 1.83 -2.60
C ILE A 65 -14.39 2.40 -3.59
N LYS A 66 -14.84 3.02 -4.70
CA LYS A 66 -13.97 3.68 -5.68
C LYS A 66 -13.18 4.85 -5.06
N GLU A 67 -13.85 5.67 -4.23
CA GLU A 67 -13.21 6.78 -3.54
C GLU A 67 -12.08 6.30 -2.61
N ILE A 68 -12.31 5.23 -1.83
CA ILE A 68 -11.28 4.65 -0.96
C ILE A 68 -10.06 4.18 -1.78
N GLU A 69 -10.27 3.48 -2.89
CA GLU A 69 -9.13 3.06 -3.74
C GLU A 69 -8.37 4.25 -4.33
N GLY A 70 -9.08 5.31 -4.72
CA GLY A 70 -8.48 6.58 -5.13
C GLY A 70 -7.63 7.20 -4.02
N GLN A 71 -8.15 7.25 -2.80
CA GLN A 71 -7.43 7.76 -1.64
C GLN A 71 -6.18 6.94 -1.31
N LYS A 72 -6.27 5.60 -1.33
CA LYS A 72 -5.11 4.72 -1.14
C LYS A 72 -4.01 4.98 -2.15
N THR A 73 -4.38 5.13 -3.43
CA THR A 73 -3.43 5.43 -4.51
C THR A 73 -2.75 6.78 -4.27
N LYS A 74 -3.54 7.83 -4.01
CA LYS A 74 -3.02 9.18 -3.74
C LYS A 74 -2.10 9.22 -2.52
N LYS A 75 -2.47 8.53 -1.43
CA LYS A 75 -1.70 8.49 -0.18
C LYS A 75 -0.43 7.67 -0.31
N THR A 76 -0.43 6.64 -1.12
CA THR A 76 0.79 5.89 -1.46
C THR A 76 1.75 6.74 -2.28
N PHE A 77 1.25 7.48 -3.27
CA PHE A 77 2.09 8.43 -4.02
C PHE A 77 2.68 9.51 -3.10
N GLN A 78 1.85 10.14 -2.28
CA GLN A 78 2.29 11.16 -1.30
C GLN A 78 3.37 10.59 -0.35
N HIS A 79 3.18 9.37 0.16
CA HIS A 79 4.18 8.72 1.03
C HIS A 79 5.53 8.55 0.32
N LEU A 80 5.53 8.20 -0.96
CA LEU A 80 6.76 8.06 -1.74
C LEU A 80 7.44 9.41 -2.00
N GLU A 81 6.67 10.49 -2.18
CA GLU A 81 7.22 11.86 -2.23
C GLU A 81 7.85 12.27 -0.90
N GLU A 82 7.21 11.94 0.23
CA GLU A 82 7.74 12.18 1.57
C GLU A 82 9.03 11.39 1.82
N VAL A 83 9.10 10.12 1.39
CA VAL A 83 10.33 9.32 1.46
C VAL A 83 11.42 9.92 0.58
N LYS A 84 11.09 10.44 -0.60
CA LYS A 84 12.07 11.08 -1.48
C LYS A 84 12.61 12.40 -0.91
N SER A 85 11.80 13.13 -0.13
CA SER A 85 12.17 14.44 0.39
C SER A 85 13.22 14.39 1.52
N ILE A 86 13.30 13.27 2.25
CA ILE A 86 14.29 13.06 3.31
C ILE A 86 15.67 12.63 2.78
N LEU A 87 15.79 12.36 1.47
CA LEU A 87 17.02 11.90 0.82
C LEU A 87 17.93 13.08 0.46
N ASN A 88 19.24 12.82 0.48
CA ASN A 88 20.23 13.73 -0.12
C ASN A 88 20.36 13.49 -1.64
N GLU A 89 21.16 14.31 -2.34
CA GLU A 89 21.27 14.24 -3.81
C GLU A 89 21.84 12.91 -4.31
N ASP A 90 22.83 12.34 -3.63
CA ASP A 90 23.41 11.04 -4.02
C ASP A 90 22.39 9.91 -3.88
N GLN A 91 21.59 9.94 -2.81
CA GLN A 91 20.51 8.98 -2.57
C GLN A 91 19.33 9.17 -3.55
N LYS A 92 19.02 10.41 -3.93
CA LYS A 92 17.99 10.68 -4.95
C LYS A 92 18.37 10.10 -6.31
N ALA A 93 19.66 10.02 -6.63
CA ALA A 93 20.14 9.41 -7.88
C ALA A 93 19.81 7.90 -7.95
N ILE A 94 19.82 7.19 -6.82
CA ILE A 94 19.49 5.76 -6.71
C ILE A 94 18.02 5.49 -6.34
N PHE A 95 17.22 6.52 -6.10
CA PHE A 95 15.78 6.41 -5.84
C PHE A 95 14.98 5.63 -6.90
N PRO A 96 15.31 5.68 -8.22
CA PRO A 96 14.66 4.84 -9.22
C PRO A 96 14.76 3.33 -8.93
N GLU A 97 15.91 2.85 -8.42
CA GLU A 97 16.10 1.43 -8.09
C GLU A 97 15.23 1.00 -6.91
N PHE A 98 15.08 1.88 -5.92
CA PHE A 98 14.13 1.70 -4.83
C PHE A 98 12.68 1.63 -5.35
N MET A 99 12.32 2.50 -6.30
CA MET A 99 10.99 2.52 -6.90
C MET A 99 10.67 1.23 -7.67
N ASP A 100 11.62 0.64 -8.38
CA ASP A 100 11.41 -0.64 -9.07
C ASP A 100 10.99 -1.75 -8.09
N GLN A 101 11.62 -1.81 -6.92
CA GLN A 101 11.24 -2.78 -5.88
C GLN A 101 9.88 -2.46 -5.26
N VAL A 102 9.62 -1.19 -4.95
CA VAL A 102 8.31 -0.75 -4.42
C VAL A 102 7.18 -1.10 -5.38
N LEU A 103 7.37 -0.89 -6.69
CA LEU A 103 6.37 -1.22 -7.70
C LEU A 103 6.06 -2.71 -7.75
N GLN A 104 7.04 -3.59 -7.56
CA GLN A 104 6.78 -5.03 -7.47
C GLN A 104 5.85 -5.39 -6.30
N ILE A 105 5.97 -4.67 -5.19
CA ILE A 105 5.08 -4.85 -4.03
C ILE A 105 3.68 -4.31 -4.32
N ILE A 106 3.58 -3.08 -4.82
CA ILE A 106 2.29 -2.42 -5.10
C ILE A 106 1.48 -3.22 -6.13
N LEU A 107 2.13 -3.72 -7.18
CA LEU A 107 1.49 -4.50 -8.24
C LEU A 107 1.26 -5.97 -7.88
N GLY A 108 1.72 -6.42 -6.70
CA GLY A 108 1.56 -7.81 -6.26
C GLY A 108 2.39 -8.83 -7.05
N ASN A 109 3.44 -8.38 -7.74
CA ASN A 109 4.35 -9.20 -8.55
C ASN A 109 5.42 -9.92 -7.73
N GLN A 110 5.27 -10.02 -6.40
CA GLN A 110 6.14 -10.87 -5.61
C GLN A 110 5.96 -12.31 -6.09
N HIS A 111 7.01 -12.90 -6.67
CA HIS A 111 7.07 -14.33 -6.97
C HIS A 111 6.62 -15.11 -5.73
N LYS A 112 5.38 -15.59 -5.72
CA LYS A 112 4.94 -16.62 -4.80
C LYS A 112 5.79 -17.83 -5.13
N ASN A 113 6.77 -18.16 -4.30
CA ASN A 113 7.33 -19.51 -4.32
C ASN A 113 6.13 -20.48 -4.29
N PRO A 114 5.99 -21.39 -5.28
CA PRO A 114 4.89 -22.34 -5.28
C PRO A 114 4.93 -23.10 -3.95
N ALA A 115 3.75 -23.23 -3.31
CA ALA A 115 3.64 -24.00 -2.08
C ALA A 115 4.20 -25.41 -2.33
N PRO A 116 5.01 -25.98 -1.41
CA PRO A 116 5.49 -27.34 -1.57
C PRO A 116 4.28 -28.29 -1.74
N PRO A 117 4.40 -29.32 -2.59
CA PRO A 117 3.31 -30.27 -2.80
C PRO A 117 2.85 -30.84 -1.47
N LYS A 118 1.52 -30.91 -1.26
CA LYS A 118 0.98 -31.73 -0.17
C LYS A 118 1.17 -33.18 -0.55
N ASP A 119 2.01 -33.89 0.19
CA ASP A 119 2.04 -35.35 0.15
C ASP A 119 0.66 -35.84 0.62
N PHE A 120 -0.05 -36.55 -0.27
CA PHE A 120 -1.28 -37.29 0.02
C PHE A 120 -0.93 -38.78 0.14
#